data_AF-A0A5S4G5R6-F1
#
_entry.id   AF-A0A5S4G5R6-F1
#
_cell.length_a   1.000
_cell.length_b   1.000
_cell.length_c   1.000
_cell.angle_alpha   90.00
_cell.angle_beta   90.00
_cell.angle_gamma   90.00
#
_symmetry.space_group_name_H-M   'P 1'
#
loop_
_entity.id
_entity.type
_entity.pdbx_description
1 polymer ?
#
loop_
_entity_poly.entity_id
_entity_poly.type
_entity_poly.pdbx_seq_one_letter_code
_entity_poly.pdbx_strand_id
1 'polypeptide(L)'
;MYGNAPSGSSGWGPVTTSRRSTASWCSSPPPWNADRSYPQFRRMLRTPPRPRHATCMDDLIAHFRRLRLLLEAFLSPEITAVLLPLAKPALRLGAGDGVPVHLGGAPLLPPGETWPEWNGRPLDFLGAIDFADLAGFGKIPGIPATGTTAFYYATEIPRPWGNEPAHRDGWRVFTGTLREATPPPKTTTPPKITLNATPFLSLPSPQEPAVQRLENIYSGVLPVYVQLHAAWTRHTWPDDTPAHQLGGWPALVQRPLGPDCLYASTGRTLTSLQSPALTPDEQRTVEEWQLLLQLDSDPRLGWYWGDPGRVYFCNRQNTPLEETWLSLQAA
;
A
#
# COMPACT_ATOMS: atom_id res chain seq x y z
N MET A 1 -44.30 58.33 -11.42
CA MET A 1 -44.84 58.75 -10.12
C MET A 1 -43.84 58.32 -9.06
N TYR A 2 -43.38 59.29 -8.26
CA TYR A 2 -42.76 59.25 -6.91
C TYR A 2 -41.94 57.99 -6.51
N GLY A 3 -40.69 58.07 -6.06
CA GLY A 3 -39.86 59.19 -5.64
C GLY A 3 -38.84 58.74 -4.57
N ASN A 4 -37.60 59.20 -4.75
CA ASN A 4 -36.57 59.53 -3.75
C ASN A 4 -35.75 58.45 -2.99
N ALA A 5 -34.45 58.49 -3.32
CA ALA A 5 -33.24 58.14 -2.56
C ALA A 5 -33.04 59.12 -1.34
N PRO A 6 -31.90 59.23 -0.59
CA PRO A 6 -30.50 58.89 -0.94
C PRO A 6 -29.49 58.51 0.19
N SER A 7 -28.22 58.36 -0.22
CA SER A 7 -26.95 58.68 0.49
C SER A 7 -26.48 57.75 1.64
N GLY A 8 -25.19 57.44 1.79
CA GLY A 8 -23.99 58.05 1.22
C GLY A 8 -22.70 57.25 1.40
N SER A 9 -21.69 57.70 0.64
CA SER A 9 -20.24 57.51 0.76
C SER A 9 -19.74 57.88 2.17
N SER A 10 -18.61 57.48 2.75
CA SER A 10 -17.21 57.29 2.34
C SER A 10 -16.41 57.29 3.66
N GLY A 11 -15.24 56.64 3.76
CA GLY A 11 -14.29 57.00 4.84
C GLY A 11 -13.29 55.94 5.25
N TRP A 12 -12.01 56.23 5.02
CA TRP A 12 -10.82 55.47 5.40
C TRP A 12 -10.33 55.78 6.84
N GLY A 13 -9.82 54.75 7.54
CA GLY A 13 -8.82 54.79 8.63
C GLY A 13 -9.29 55.17 10.06
N PRO A 14 -8.60 54.74 11.15
CA PRO A 14 -7.19 54.38 11.24
C PRO A 14 -6.86 53.04 11.95
N VAL A 15 -5.59 52.66 11.82
CA VAL A 15 -4.85 51.61 12.53
C VAL A 15 -4.89 51.80 14.05
N THR A 16 -5.25 50.75 14.79
CA THR A 16 -4.71 50.53 16.15
C THR A 16 -4.36 49.06 16.35
N THR A 17 -3.09 48.88 16.72
CA THR A 17 -2.42 47.64 17.08
C THR A 17 -3.05 46.97 18.29
N SER A 18 -3.39 45.69 18.16
CA SER A 18 -3.55 44.78 19.30
C SER A 18 -2.65 43.56 19.08
N ARG A 19 -1.46 43.63 19.68
CA ARG A 19 -0.62 42.47 19.95
C ARG A 19 -1.39 41.55 20.91
N ARG A 20 -1.77 40.35 20.45
CA ARG A 20 -1.96 39.21 21.36
C ARG A 20 -1.29 37.96 20.79
N SER A 21 -0.15 37.69 21.41
CA SER A 21 0.48 36.40 21.66
C SER A 21 0.36 35.31 20.59
N THR A 22 1.47 35.15 19.88
CA THR A 22 2.07 33.83 19.61
C THR A 22 2.05 32.96 20.87
N ALA A 23 1.16 31.97 20.91
CA ALA A 23 1.18 30.91 21.89
C ALA A 23 0.90 29.58 21.18
N SER A 24 2.00 28.89 20.83
CA SER A 24 2.20 27.46 21.09
C SER A 24 0.94 26.59 21.15
N TRP A 25 0.51 26.08 20.00
CA TRP A 25 -0.24 24.81 19.92
C TRP A 25 0.68 23.72 19.34
N CYS A 26 1.85 23.58 19.95
CA CYS A 26 2.50 22.27 20.05
C CYS A 26 2.25 21.75 21.46
N SER A 27 2.15 20.43 21.58
CA SER A 27 1.96 19.66 22.81
C SER A 27 0.51 19.30 23.15
N SER A 28 -0.10 18.52 22.27
CA SER A 28 -0.84 17.34 22.71
C SER A 28 -0.50 16.20 21.75
N PRO A 29 0.27 15.17 22.17
CA PRO A 29 0.49 14.01 21.33
C PRO A 29 -0.86 13.32 21.08
N PRO A 30 -1.11 12.81 19.87
CA PRO A 30 -2.32 12.03 19.58
C PRO A 30 -2.38 10.78 20.49
N PRO A 31 -3.59 10.24 20.78
CA PRO A 31 -3.81 9.27 21.86
C PRO A 31 -3.18 7.87 21.64
N TRP A 32 -2.40 7.67 20.59
CA TRP A 32 -1.65 6.44 20.35
C TRP A 32 -0.25 6.50 20.95
N ASN A 33 -0.12 6.87 22.24
CA ASN A 33 1.18 6.85 22.89
C ASN A 33 1.65 5.39 23.11
N ALA A 34 2.79 5.09 22.49
CA ALA A 34 3.39 3.79 22.26
C ALA A 34 3.99 3.18 23.54
N ASP A 35 3.26 2.25 24.16
CA ASP A 35 3.81 1.16 25.01
C ASP A 35 2.68 0.18 25.45
N ARG A 36 1.39 0.56 25.31
CA ARG A 36 0.30 -0.09 26.07
C ARG A 36 -0.73 -0.91 25.29
N SER A 37 -0.74 -0.93 23.96
CA SER A 37 -1.94 -1.45 23.28
C SER A 37 -2.14 -2.96 23.37
N TYR A 38 -1.08 -3.78 23.42
CA TYR A 38 -1.22 -5.24 23.54
C TYR A 38 -0.08 -5.94 24.30
N PRO A 39 0.08 -5.71 25.61
CA PRO A 39 1.10 -6.39 26.42
C PRO A 39 1.01 -7.92 26.33
N GLN A 40 -0.19 -8.47 26.12
CA GLN A 40 -0.43 -9.91 26.01
C GLN A 40 0.29 -10.58 24.82
N PHE A 41 0.57 -9.85 23.73
CA PHE A 41 1.22 -10.43 22.54
C PHE A 41 2.75 -10.34 22.57
N ARG A 42 3.34 -9.52 23.47
CA ARG A 42 4.79 -9.22 23.48
C ARG A 42 5.68 -10.45 23.54
N ARG A 43 5.33 -11.43 24.38
CA ARG A 43 6.13 -12.64 24.56
C ARG A 43 6.18 -13.50 23.28
N MET A 44 5.09 -13.51 22.52
CA MET A 44 4.93 -14.32 21.31
C MET A 44 5.56 -13.66 20.07
N LEU A 45 5.62 -12.32 20.05
CA LEU A 45 6.15 -11.52 18.94
C LEU A 45 7.64 -11.16 19.10
N ARG A 46 8.35 -11.72 20.10
CA ARG A 46 9.80 -11.48 20.26
C ARG A 46 10.58 -12.12 19.11
N THR A 47 11.40 -11.32 18.44
CA THR A 47 12.37 -11.80 17.43
C THR A 47 13.70 -12.11 18.11
N PRO A 48 14.15 -13.38 18.15
CA PRO A 48 15.51 -13.68 18.57
C PRO A 48 16.53 -13.14 17.54
N PRO A 49 17.79 -12.88 17.94
CA PRO A 49 18.81 -12.40 17.01
C PRO A 49 19.02 -13.39 15.86
N ARG A 50 19.11 -12.86 14.63
CA ARG A 50 19.26 -13.66 13.41
C ARG A 50 20.62 -14.38 13.40
N PRO A 51 20.66 -15.71 13.20
CA PRO A 51 21.93 -16.43 13.02
C PRO A 51 22.67 -15.94 11.77
N ARG A 52 24.01 -15.89 11.83
CA ARG A 52 24.86 -15.43 10.70
C ARG A 52 24.74 -16.26 9.40
N HIS A 53 24.11 -17.43 9.46
CA HIS A 53 23.92 -18.36 8.33
C HIS A 53 22.45 -18.70 8.03
N ALA A 54 21.48 -17.96 8.59
CA ALA A 54 20.07 -18.23 8.36
C ALA A 54 19.68 -17.96 6.90
N THR A 55 18.98 -18.91 6.28
CA THR A 55 18.44 -18.79 4.92
C THR A 55 17.09 -18.06 4.93
N CYS A 56 16.61 -17.60 3.76
CA CYS A 56 15.23 -17.10 3.63
C CYS A 56 14.19 -18.09 4.18
N MET A 57 14.39 -19.37 3.84
CA MET A 57 13.48 -20.43 4.27
C MET A 57 13.42 -20.53 5.80
N ASP A 58 14.56 -20.36 6.49
CA ASP A 58 14.61 -20.35 7.94
C ASP A 58 13.85 -19.15 8.53
N ASP A 59 13.93 -17.98 7.90
CA ASP A 59 13.20 -16.78 8.33
C ASP A 59 11.68 -16.96 8.16
N LEU A 60 11.22 -17.52 7.04
CA LEU A 60 9.80 -17.82 6.82
C LEU A 60 9.28 -18.90 7.77
N ILE A 61 10.06 -19.95 8.03
CA ILE A 61 9.72 -20.98 9.03
C ILE A 61 9.59 -20.36 10.42
N ALA A 62 10.51 -19.48 10.80
CA ALA A 62 10.46 -18.79 12.08
C ALA A 62 9.25 -17.83 12.19
N HIS A 63 8.89 -17.13 11.10
CA HIS A 63 7.66 -16.34 11.04
C HIS A 63 6.42 -17.22 11.13
N PHE A 64 6.39 -18.36 10.43
CA PHE A 64 5.27 -19.31 10.45
C PHE A 64 5.04 -19.85 11.86
N ARG A 65 6.10 -20.29 12.57
CA ARG A 65 6.00 -20.76 13.95
C ARG A 65 5.45 -19.68 14.88
N ARG A 66 5.91 -18.43 14.74
CA ARG A 66 5.42 -17.31 15.55
C ARG A 66 3.96 -16.97 15.26
N LEU A 67 3.58 -16.91 13.99
CA LEU A 67 2.21 -16.66 13.58
C LEU A 67 1.28 -17.76 14.11
N ARG A 68 1.68 -19.03 13.96
CA ARG A 68 0.93 -20.17 14.48
C ARG A 68 0.72 -20.06 15.99
N LEU A 69 1.78 -19.82 16.76
CA LEU A 69 1.69 -19.64 18.22
C LEU A 69 0.78 -18.47 18.61
N LEU A 70 0.83 -17.37 17.86
CA LEU A 70 -0.05 -16.23 18.08
C LEU A 70 -1.52 -16.59 17.84
N LEU A 71 -1.83 -17.32 16.77
CA LEU A 71 -3.21 -17.73 16.47
C LEU A 71 -3.71 -18.77 17.50
N GLU A 72 -2.93 -19.81 17.79
CA GLU A 72 -3.30 -20.88 18.74
C GLU A 72 -3.49 -20.36 20.18
N ALA A 73 -2.90 -19.22 20.53
CA ALA A 73 -3.09 -18.61 21.84
C ALA A 73 -4.47 -17.98 22.05
N PHE A 74 -5.19 -17.65 20.98
CA PHE A 74 -6.46 -16.90 21.07
C PHE A 74 -7.60 -17.50 20.25
N LEU A 75 -7.31 -18.47 19.37
CA LEU A 75 -8.28 -19.11 18.49
C LEU A 75 -8.27 -20.62 18.70
N SER A 76 -9.41 -21.26 18.45
CA SER A 76 -9.49 -22.72 18.54
C SER A 76 -8.62 -23.38 17.45
N PRO A 77 -8.24 -24.67 17.62
CA PRO A 77 -7.49 -25.41 16.62
C PRO A 77 -8.19 -25.42 15.24
N GLU A 78 -9.52 -25.51 15.20
CA GLU A 78 -10.31 -25.53 13.97
C GLU A 78 -10.21 -24.20 13.23
N ILE A 79 -10.40 -23.07 13.94
CA ILE A 79 -10.31 -21.74 13.36
C ILE A 79 -8.87 -21.47 12.88
N THR A 80 -7.88 -21.86 13.69
CA THR A 80 -6.46 -21.72 13.33
C THR A 80 -6.11 -22.51 12.08
N ALA A 81 -6.63 -23.74 11.95
CA ALA A 81 -6.41 -24.59 10.78
C ALA A 81 -7.01 -23.99 9.49
N VAL A 82 -8.02 -23.13 9.59
CA VAL A 82 -8.59 -22.41 8.44
C VAL A 82 -7.84 -21.11 8.15
N LEU A 83 -7.45 -20.34 9.17
CA LEU A 83 -6.77 -19.05 9.00
C LEU A 83 -5.31 -19.17 8.59
N LEU A 84 -4.57 -20.11 9.20
CA LEU A 84 -3.13 -20.23 8.99
C LEU A 84 -2.77 -20.48 7.52
N PRO A 85 -3.48 -21.33 6.75
CA PRO A 85 -3.25 -21.49 5.31
C PRO A 85 -3.57 -20.25 4.46
N LEU A 86 -4.33 -19.28 4.97
CA LEU A 86 -4.58 -18.03 4.26
C LEU A 86 -3.35 -17.11 4.28
N ALA A 87 -2.39 -17.32 5.19
CA ALA A 87 -1.17 -16.51 5.23
C ALA A 87 -0.36 -16.68 3.93
N LYS A 88 0.03 -15.55 3.33
CA LYS A 88 0.80 -15.55 2.07
C LYS A 88 2.23 -15.05 2.33
N PRO A 89 3.27 -15.72 1.79
CA PRO A 89 4.61 -15.14 1.81
C PRO A 89 4.62 -13.83 1.03
N ALA A 90 5.40 -12.87 1.52
CA ALA A 90 5.54 -11.54 0.96
C ALA A 90 6.90 -10.95 1.34
N LEU A 91 7.29 -9.85 0.70
CA LEU A 91 8.50 -9.11 1.02
C LEU A 91 8.11 -7.73 1.53
N ARG A 92 8.47 -7.40 2.77
CA ARG A 92 8.37 -6.02 3.25
C ARG A 92 9.61 -5.26 2.81
N LEU A 93 9.44 -4.00 2.43
CA LEU A 93 10.54 -3.12 2.05
C LEU A 93 10.77 -2.10 3.16
N GLY A 94 11.95 -2.13 3.79
CA GLY A 94 12.23 -1.24 4.92
C GLY A 94 13.71 -1.14 5.24
N ALA A 95 14.02 -0.59 6.41
CA ALA A 95 15.38 -0.64 6.94
C ALA A 95 15.73 -2.05 7.44
N GLY A 96 17.03 -2.37 7.49
CA GLY A 96 17.54 -3.63 8.05
C GLY A 96 18.35 -4.44 7.04
N ASP A 97 18.65 -5.70 7.37
CA ASP A 97 19.44 -6.58 6.53
C ASP A 97 18.53 -7.37 5.58
N GLY A 98 18.69 -7.18 4.26
CA GLY A 98 17.87 -7.84 3.24
C GLY A 98 18.44 -7.61 1.84
N VAL A 99 17.67 -7.96 0.81
CA VAL A 99 18.06 -7.70 -0.58
C VAL A 99 17.71 -6.25 -0.93
N PRO A 100 18.64 -5.44 -1.45
CA PRO A 100 18.37 -4.04 -1.75
C PRO A 100 17.34 -3.88 -2.86
N VAL A 101 16.45 -2.91 -2.69
CA VAL A 101 15.43 -2.47 -3.65
C VAL A 101 15.48 -0.95 -3.73
N HIS A 102 15.41 -0.41 -4.94
CA HIS A 102 15.56 1.02 -5.19
C HIS A 102 14.22 1.66 -5.54
N LEU A 103 13.85 2.70 -4.80
CA LEU A 103 12.71 3.57 -5.10
C LEU A 103 13.21 4.97 -5.43
N GLY A 104 12.51 5.67 -6.31
CA GLY A 104 12.95 6.95 -6.88
C GLY A 104 14.24 6.84 -7.70
N GLY A 105 14.90 7.99 -7.90
CA GLY A 105 16.17 8.07 -8.63
C GLY A 105 16.02 8.28 -10.14
N ALA A 106 17.06 7.90 -10.90
CA ALA A 106 17.09 8.04 -12.35
C ALA A 106 16.00 7.15 -13.00
N PRO A 107 15.08 7.72 -13.79
CA PRO A 107 14.02 6.96 -14.43
C PRO A 107 14.56 5.91 -15.41
N LEU A 108 13.94 4.73 -15.41
CA LEU A 108 14.27 3.64 -16.33
C LEU A 108 13.13 3.42 -17.33
N LEU A 109 13.44 3.54 -18.62
CA LEU A 109 12.46 3.44 -19.71
C LEU A 109 12.97 2.51 -20.82
N PRO A 110 12.10 1.77 -21.54
CA PRO A 110 12.53 1.01 -22.70
C PRO A 110 13.14 1.91 -23.79
N PRO A 111 14.18 1.45 -24.52
CA PRO A 111 14.78 2.24 -25.60
C PRO A 111 13.76 2.60 -26.69
N GLY A 112 13.66 3.89 -27.02
CA GLY A 112 12.77 4.39 -28.07
C GLY A 112 11.31 4.57 -27.63
N GLU A 113 10.96 4.20 -26.41
CA GLU A 113 9.63 4.42 -25.84
C GLU A 113 9.40 5.92 -25.59
N THR A 114 8.20 6.39 -25.91
CA THR A 114 7.79 7.75 -25.57
C THR A 114 7.53 7.87 -24.07
N TRP A 115 7.86 9.01 -23.47
CA TRP A 115 7.56 9.22 -22.06
C TRP A 115 6.04 9.09 -21.81
N PRO A 116 5.61 8.30 -20.80
CA PRO A 116 4.19 8.10 -20.58
C PRO A 116 3.54 9.34 -19.99
N GLU A 117 2.31 9.63 -20.41
CA GLU A 117 1.58 10.82 -20.01
C GLU A 117 0.13 10.50 -19.62
N TRP A 118 -0.45 11.34 -18.77
CA TRP A 118 -1.87 11.34 -18.44
C TRP A 118 -2.40 12.77 -18.39
N ASN A 119 -3.46 13.04 -19.16
CA ASN A 119 -4.03 14.39 -19.33
C ASN A 119 -2.97 15.44 -19.72
N GLY A 120 -2.05 15.08 -20.62
CA GLY A 120 -0.95 15.95 -21.08
C GLY A 120 0.11 16.27 -20.02
N ARG A 121 0.13 15.53 -18.90
CA ARG A 121 1.18 15.62 -17.88
C ARG A 121 2.03 14.35 -17.90
N PRO A 122 3.38 14.47 -17.87
CA PRO A 122 4.25 13.31 -17.80
C PRO A 122 4.07 12.57 -16.48
N LEU A 123 4.09 11.24 -16.52
CA LEU A 123 4.04 10.43 -15.30
C LEU A 123 5.38 10.52 -14.55
N ASP A 124 5.32 10.39 -13.24
CA ASP A 124 6.49 10.37 -12.36
C ASP A 124 7.03 8.95 -12.22
N PHE A 125 8.35 8.82 -12.17
CA PHE A 125 9.01 7.55 -11.91
C PHE A 125 9.00 7.24 -10.40
N LEU A 126 8.40 6.11 -10.04
CA LEU A 126 8.31 5.68 -8.63
C LEU A 126 9.51 4.83 -8.21
N GLY A 127 10.13 4.13 -9.15
CA GLY A 127 11.24 3.22 -8.87
C GLY A 127 11.28 2.06 -9.85
N ALA A 128 12.35 1.28 -9.74
CA ALA A 128 12.53 0.06 -10.51
C ALA A 128 13.03 -1.06 -9.61
N ILE A 129 12.50 -2.26 -9.85
CA ILE A 129 12.76 -3.44 -9.04
C ILE A 129 13.30 -4.52 -9.96
N ASP A 130 14.51 -5.01 -9.65
CA ASP A 130 15.04 -6.21 -10.27
C ASP A 130 14.57 -7.44 -9.50
N PHE A 131 13.70 -8.23 -10.12
CA PHE A 131 13.17 -9.44 -9.51
C PHE A 131 14.17 -10.59 -9.48
N ALA A 132 15.25 -10.54 -10.27
CA ALA A 132 16.28 -11.56 -10.24
C ALA A 132 17.01 -11.62 -8.88
N ASP A 133 17.25 -10.46 -8.27
CA ASP A 133 17.86 -10.37 -6.93
C ASP A 133 16.95 -10.93 -5.83
N LEU A 134 15.63 -10.95 -6.07
CA LEU A 134 14.63 -11.45 -5.14
C LEU A 134 14.38 -12.96 -5.28
N ALA A 135 14.88 -13.59 -6.34
CA ALA A 135 14.68 -15.02 -6.61
C ALA A 135 15.22 -15.93 -5.48
N GLY A 136 16.22 -15.46 -4.72
CA GLY A 136 16.76 -16.15 -3.55
C GLY A 136 15.76 -16.36 -2.41
N PHE A 137 14.63 -15.63 -2.40
CA PHE A 137 13.56 -15.84 -1.42
C PHE A 137 12.62 -17.00 -1.78
N GLY A 138 12.77 -17.62 -2.95
CA GLY A 138 11.88 -18.65 -3.46
C GLY A 138 10.63 -18.06 -4.15
N LYS A 139 9.68 -18.93 -4.50
CA LYS A 139 8.47 -18.51 -5.23
C LYS A 139 7.51 -17.75 -4.31
N ILE A 140 7.35 -16.46 -4.55
CA ILE A 140 6.35 -15.60 -3.91
C ILE A 140 5.22 -15.34 -4.91
N PRO A 141 3.95 -15.70 -4.61
CA PRO A 141 2.82 -15.45 -5.51
C PRO A 141 2.72 -13.97 -5.89
N GLY A 142 2.48 -13.69 -7.18
CA GLY A 142 2.35 -12.34 -7.73
C GLY A 142 3.69 -11.67 -8.08
N ILE A 143 4.82 -12.23 -7.66
CA ILE A 143 6.15 -11.67 -7.94
C ILE A 143 6.81 -12.45 -9.10
N PRO A 144 7.31 -11.74 -10.14
CA PRO A 144 8.09 -12.36 -11.22
C PRO A 144 9.35 -13.06 -10.71
N ALA A 145 9.82 -14.07 -11.45
CA ALA A 145 11.04 -14.78 -11.07
C ALA A 145 12.33 -14.02 -11.45
N THR A 146 12.27 -13.18 -12.49
CA THR A 146 13.42 -12.46 -13.04
C THR A 146 12.96 -11.17 -13.73
N GLY A 147 13.93 -10.32 -14.06
CA GLY A 147 13.73 -9.15 -14.89
C GLY A 147 13.51 -7.88 -14.07
N THR A 148 13.91 -6.76 -14.66
CA THR A 148 13.69 -5.43 -14.08
C THR A 148 12.34 -4.89 -14.51
N THR A 149 11.60 -4.33 -13.55
CA THR A 149 10.31 -3.68 -13.80
C THR A 149 10.34 -2.25 -13.27
N ALA A 150 9.99 -1.28 -14.11
CA ALA A 150 9.89 0.13 -13.76
C ALA A 150 8.43 0.55 -13.58
N PHE A 151 8.16 1.33 -12.53
CA PHE A 151 6.82 1.76 -12.14
C PHE A 151 6.67 3.28 -12.29
N TYR A 152 5.60 3.70 -12.94
CA TYR A 152 5.27 5.10 -13.21
C TYR A 152 3.83 5.42 -12.80
N TYR A 153 3.60 6.61 -12.27
CA TYR A 153 2.28 7.07 -11.83
C TYR A 153 2.16 8.60 -11.87
N ALA A 154 0.96 9.11 -12.16
CA ALA A 154 0.66 10.54 -12.05
C ALA A 154 0.48 10.91 -10.58
N THR A 155 1.52 11.42 -9.93
CA THR A 155 1.49 11.68 -8.48
C THR A 155 0.84 13.02 -8.11
N GLU A 156 0.87 14.00 -9.02
CA GLU A 156 0.35 15.36 -8.83
C GLU A 156 -1.19 15.42 -8.85
N ILE A 157 -1.79 16.19 -7.94
CA ILE A 157 -3.25 16.41 -7.85
C ILE A 157 -3.73 17.35 -8.97
N PRO A 158 -4.87 17.08 -9.65
CA PRO A 158 -5.73 15.91 -9.51
C PRO A 158 -5.05 14.65 -10.04
N ARG A 159 -5.21 13.51 -9.37
CA ARG A 159 -4.55 12.24 -9.72
C ARG A 159 -5.56 11.10 -9.88
N PRO A 160 -5.22 10.03 -10.61
CA PRO A 160 -6.12 8.91 -10.84
C PRO A 160 -6.18 8.01 -9.59
N TRP A 161 -7.38 7.67 -9.13
CA TRP A 161 -7.57 6.78 -7.98
C TRP A 161 -7.67 5.29 -8.37
N GLY A 162 -7.75 4.99 -9.67
CA GLY A 162 -7.94 3.62 -10.16
C GLY A 162 -9.38 3.11 -10.06
N ASN A 163 -10.33 3.98 -9.72
CA ASN A 163 -11.73 3.67 -9.55
C ASN A 163 -12.58 3.84 -10.83
N GLU A 164 -11.97 4.32 -11.92
CA GLU A 164 -12.62 4.54 -13.21
C GLU A 164 -11.77 3.96 -14.34
N PRO A 165 -12.38 3.42 -15.40
CA PRO A 165 -11.64 2.90 -16.55
C PRO A 165 -10.75 3.96 -17.22
N ALA A 166 -11.22 5.21 -17.28
CA ALA A 166 -10.50 6.34 -17.86
C ALA A 166 -9.22 6.72 -17.09
N HIS A 167 -9.06 6.22 -15.86
CA HIS A 167 -7.85 6.43 -15.06
C HIS A 167 -6.67 5.57 -15.50
N ARG A 168 -6.87 4.56 -16.36
CA ARG A 168 -5.86 3.56 -16.73
C ARG A 168 -4.56 4.16 -17.29
N ASP A 169 -4.65 5.32 -17.94
CA ASP A 169 -3.48 6.01 -18.49
C ASP A 169 -2.66 6.77 -17.44
N GLY A 170 -3.17 6.87 -16.22
CA GLY A 170 -2.51 7.47 -15.08
C GLY A 170 -1.32 6.70 -14.50
N TRP A 171 -1.03 5.50 -14.98
CA TRP A 171 0.11 4.68 -14.56
C TRP A 171 0.67 3.84 -15.71
N ARG A 172 1.94 3.45 -15.58
CA ARG A 172 2.60 2.49 -16.45
C ARG A 172 3.51 1.57 -15.66
N VAL A 173 3.61 0.34 -16.14
CA VAL A 173 4.59 -0.65 -15.72
C VAL A 173 5.34 -1.04 -16.98
N PHE A 174 6.66 -0.91 -16.98
CA PHE A 174 7.52 -1.31 -18.09
C PHE A 174 8.40 -2.46 -17.67
N THR A 175 8.50 -3.49 -18.52
CA THR A 175 9.42 -4.62 -18.33
C THR A 175 10.41 -4.73 -19.49
N GLY A 176 11.31 -5.71 -19.44
CA GLY A 176 12.27 -6.00 -20.49
C GLY A 176 13.56 -5.19 -20.36
N THR A 177 14.11 -4.75 -21.49
CA THR A 177 15.34 -3.95 -21.49
C THR A 177 15.02 -2.51 -21.15
N LEU A 178 15.52 -2.03 -20.01
CA LEU A 178 15.33 -0.65 -19.56
C LEU A 178 16.66 0.10 -19.52
N ARG A 179 16.65 1.40 -19.83
CA ARG A 179 17.81 2.28 -19.76
C ARG A 179 17.45 3.56 -19.02
N GLU A 180 18.46 4.17 -18.39
CA GLU A 180 18.30 5.50 -17.82
C GLU A 180 17.81 6.48 -18.88
N ALA A 181 16.73 7.18 -18.56
CA ALA A 181 16.09 8.17 -19.40
C ALA A 181 16.13 9.53 -18.70
N THR A 182 16.28 10.60 -19.49
CA THR A 182 16.18 11.95 -18.95
C THR A 182 14.69 12.30 -18.78
N PRO A 183 14.24 12.61 -17.55
CA PRO A 183 12.85 12.97 -17.32
C PRO A 183 12.50 14.29 -18.04
N PRO A 184 11.30 14.41 -18.63
CA PRO A 184 10.85 15.67 -19.23
C PRO A 184 10.60 16.73 -18.15
N PRO A 185 10.57 18.03 -18.52
CA PRO A 185 10.23 19.10 -17.60
C PRO A 185 8.87 18.85 -16.93
N LYS A 186 8.71 19.33 -15.68
CA LYS A 186 7.50 19.18 -14.84
C LYS A 186 7.24 17.78 -14.27
N THR A 187 8.15 16.82 -14.46
CA THR A 187 8.13 15.58 -13.67
C THR A 187 8.72 15.81 -12.29
N THR A 188 8.15 15.13 -11.30
CA THR A 188 8.76 14.98 -10.00
C THR A 188 9.77 13.83 -10.07
N THR A 189 10.98 14.09 -9.58
CA THR A 189 12.03 13.06 -9.45
C THR A 189 12.29 12.81 -7.98
N PRO A 190 11.63 11.82 -7.36
CA PRO A 190 11.91 11.43 -5.99
C PRO A 190 13.40 11.09 -5.81
N PRO A 191 14.01 11.41 -4.67
CA PRO A 191 15.38 11.01 -4.40
C PRO A 191 15.50 9.49 -4.45
N LYS A 192 16.65 8.98 -4.91
CA LYS A 192 16.92 7.54 -4.86
C LYS A 192 17.07 7.12 -3.41
N ILE A 193 16.19 6.23 -2.93
CA ILE A 193 16.36 5.55 -1.65
C ILE A 193 16.60 4.06 -1.87
N THR A 194 17.36 3.46 -0.97
CA THR A 194 17.54 2.00 -0.92
C THR A 194 16.80 1.48 0.30
N LEU A 195 15.84 0.60 0.06
CA LEU A 195 15.18 -0.20 1.07
C LEU A 195 15.65 -1.65 0.94
N ASN A 196 15.49 -2.45 1.98
CA ASN A 196 15.85 -3.86 1.97
C ASN A 196 14.58 -4.72 2.01
N ALA A 197 14.43 -5.57 1.01
CA ALA A 197 13.41 -6.61 0.94
C ALA A 197 13.72 -7.70 1.96
N THR A 198 12.75 -7.97 2.84
CA THR A 198 12.84 -9.05 3.83
C THR A 198 11.56 -9.88 3.84
N PRO A 199 11.67 -11.22 3.92
CA PRO A 199 10.51 -12.09 3.84
C PRO A 199 9.69 -12.04 5.13
N PHE A 200 8.37 -12.05 4.98
CA PHE A 200 7.42 -12.17 6.08
C PHE A 200 6.16 -12.90 5.61
N LEU A 201 5.28 -13.25 6.57
CA LEU A 201 3.95 -13.79 6.26
C LEU A 201 2.91 -12.68 6.37
N SER A 202 2.28 -12.35 5.26
CA SER A 202 1.14 -11.43 5.22
C SER A 202 -0.15 -12.17 5.61
N LEU A 203 -1.02 -11.47 6.34
CA LEU A 203 -2.35 -11.94 6.71
C LEU A 203 -3.42 -11.20 5.91
N PRO A 204 -4.54 -11.85 5.54
CA PRO A 204 -5.65 -11.14 4.92
C PRO A 204 -6.19 -10.09 5.89
N SER A 205 -6.57 -8.93 5.37
CA SER A 205 -7.29 -7.93 6.17
C SER A 205 -8.58 -8.53 6.73
N PRO A 206 -9.04 -8.11 7.92
CA PRO A 206 -10.34 -8.50 8.44
C PRO A 206 -11.51 -8.24 7.48
N GLN A 207 -11.36 -7.30 6.54
CA GLN A 207 -12.36 -6.96 5.52
C GLN A 207 -12.36 -7.91 4.32
N GLU A 208 -11.35 -8.77 4.17
CA GLU A 208 -11.26 -9.72 3.06
C GLU A 208 -12.42 -10.72 3.10
N PRO A 209 -13.05 -11.06 1.96
CA PRO A 209 -14.17 -12.01 1.92
C PRO A 209 -13.84 -13.36 2.56
N ALA A 210 -12.58 -13.81 2.42
CA ALA A 210 -12.11 -15.04 3.04
C ALA A 210 -12.21 -15.02 4.57
N VAL A 211 -11.99 -13.87 5.20
CA VAL A 211 -12.10 -13.69 6.66
C VAL A 211 -13.54 -13.44 7.06
N GLN A 212 -14.28 -12.62 6.32
CA GLN A 212 -15.70 -12.34 6.57
C GLN A 212 -16.55 -13.62 6.56
N ARG A 213 -16.24 -14.58 5.69
CA ARG A 213 -16.90 -15.90 5.69
C ARG A 213 -16.68 -16.68 6.99
N LEU A 214 -15.56 -16.48 7.69
CA LEU A 214 -15.30 -17.16 8.96
C LEU A 214 -16.22 -16.70 10.06
N GLU A 215 -16.59 -15.42 10.10
CA GLU A 215 -17.55 -14.90 11.08
C GLU A 215 -18.93 -15.57 10.93
N ASN A 216 -19.33 -15.87 9.69
CA ASN A 216 -20.60 -16.56 9.43
C ASN A 216 -20.60 -18.02 9.90
N ILE A 217 -19.43 -18.67 9.96
CA ILE A 217 -19.27 -20.07 10.38
C ILE A 217 -18.99 -20.15 11.89
N TYR A 218 -18.15 -19.24 12.39
CA TYR A 218 -17.66 -19.16 13.76
C TYR A 218 -17.95 -17.77 14.32
N SER A 219 -19.18 -17.56 14.80
CA SER A 219 -19.59 -16.26 15.34
C SER A 219 -18.68 -15.78 16.47
N GLY A 220 -18.28 -14.51 16.43
CA GLY A 220 -17.40 -13.87 17.40
C GLY A 220 -15.90 -14.01 17.09
N VAL A 221 -15.52 -14.67 15.99
CA VAL A 221 -14.10 -14.80 15.60
C VAL A 221 -13.53 -13.48 15.08
N LEU A 222 -14.32 -12.68 14.35
CA LEU A 222 -13.84 -11.49 13.66
C LEU A 222 -13.30 -10.43 14.64
N PRO A 223 -13.96 -10.08 15.76
CA PRO A 223 -13.39 -9.15 16.73
C PRO A 223 -12.04 -9.61 17.28
N VAL A 224 -11.86 -10.91 17.52
CA VAL A 224 -10.57 -11.47 17.98
C VAL A 224 -9.53 -11.38 16.87
N TYR A 225 -9.90 -11.76 15.64
CA TYR A 225 -9.01 -11.70 14.48
C TYR A 225 -8.54 -10.27 14.18
N VAL A 226 -9.40 -9.26 14.31
CA VAL A 226 -9.04 -7.84 14.15
C VAL A 226 -7.87 -7.46 15.07
N GLN A 227 -7.90 -7.91 16.34
CA GLN A 227 -6.84 -7.64 17.31
C GLN A 227 -5.53 -8.37 16.96
N LEU A 228 -5.63 -9.64 16.55
CA LEU A 228 -4.48 -10.44 16.14
C LEU A 228 -3.83 -9.89 14.87
N HIS A 229 -4.64 -9.53 13.88
CA HIS A 229 -4.19 -8.89 12.64
C HIS A 229 -3.47 -7.58 12.96
N ALA A 230 -4.07 -6.69 13.76
CA ALA A 230 -3.44 -5.43 14.16
C ALA A 230 -2.10 -5.65 14.88
N ALA A 231 -2.02 -6.63 15.78
CA ALA A 231 -0.78 -6.98 16.47
C ALA A 231 0.29 -7.51 15.51
N TRP A 232 -0.09 -8.34 14.55
CA TRP A 232 0.80 -8.88 13.53
C TRP A 232 1.29 -7.81 12.54
N THR A 233 0.41 -6.89 12.12
CA THR A 233 0.77 -5.74 11.27
C THR A 233 1.80 -4.85 11.97
N ARG A 234 1.59 -4.50 13.25
CA ARG A 234 2.55 -3.70 14.04
C ARG A 234 3.87 -4.42 14.29
N HIS A 235 3.84 -5.75 14.39
CA HIS A 235 5.07 -6.54 14.48
C HIS A 235 5.88 -6.46 13.16
N THR A 236 5.18 -6.47 12.03
CA THR A 236 5.79 -6.45 10.69
C THR A 236 6.35 -5.06 10.35
N TRP A 237 5.58 -4.02 10.64
CA TRP A 237 5.93 -2.61 10.46
C TRP A 237 5.78 -1.89 11.80
N PRO A 238 6.90 -1.62 12.51
CA PRO A 238 6.88 -0.77 13.69
C PRO A 238 6.33 0.63 13.37
N ASP A 239 5.80 1.30 14.38
CA ASP A 239 5.28 2.67 14.26
C ASP A 239 6.32 3.60 13.58
N ASP A 240 5.83 4.56 12.79
CA ASP A 240 6.62 5.49 11.95
C ASP A 240 7.35 4.88 10.73
N THR A 241 7.18 3.58 10.45
CA THR A 241 7.72 2.97 9.21
C THR A 241 6.66 2.86 8.11
N PRO A 242 6.91 3.39 6.89
CA PRO A 242 6.02 3.21 5.76
C PRO A 242 5.81 1.72 5.41
N ALA A 243 4.58 1.29 5.21
CA ALA A 243 4.23 -0.10 4.92
C ALA A 243 4.43 -0.46 3.43
N HIS A 244 5.65 -0.33 2.93
CA HIS A 244 6.01 -0.76 1.57
C HIS A 244 6.15 -2.28 1.50
N GLN A 245 5.62 -2.92 0.46
CA GLN A 245 5.73 -4.38 0.27
C GLN A 245 5.60 -4.84 -1.18
N LEU A 246 6.06 -6.06 -1.42
CA LEU A 246 5.85 -6.84 -2.64
C LEU A 246 5.11 -8.13 -2.33
N GLY A 247 4.14 -8.50 -3.16
CA GLY A 247 3.38 -9.73 -2.99
C GLY A 247 2.49 -9.76 -1.74
N GLY A 248 1.88 -10.92 -1.48
CA GLY A 248 1.08 -11.15 -0.28
C GLY A 248 -0.32 -10.53 -0.29
N TRP A 249 -0.86 -10.36 0.91
CA TRP A 249 -2.09 -9.59 1.16
C TRP A 249 -1.79 -8.11 1.31
N PRO A 250 -2.58 -7.22 0.70
CA PRO A 250 -2.41 -5.78 0.84
C PRO A 250 -2.69 -5.33 2.28
N ALA A 251 -1.89 -4.38 2.78
CA ALA A 251 -2.20 -3.66 4.00
C ALA A 251 -3.26 -2.60 3.68
N LEU A 252 -4.52 -3.02 3.61
CA LEU A 252 -5.65 -2.21 3.19
C LEU A 252 -5.81 -0.94 4.05
N VAL A 253 -6.24 0.15 3.39
CA VAL A 253 -6.69 1.37 4.08
C VAL A 253 -8.22 1.41 4.13
N GLN A 254 -8.88 1.04 3.02
CA GLN A 254 -10.34 1.16 2.89
C GLN A 254 -11.05 -0.18 2.79
N ARG A 255 -10.83 -0.92 1.70
CA ARG A 255 -11.59 -2.13 1.34
C ARG A 255 -10.79 -3.09 0.45
N PRO A 256 -11.21 -4.35 0.25
CA PRO A 256 -10.51 -5.30 -0.62
C PRO A 256 -10.28 -4.77 -2.04
N LEU A 257 -9.08 -5.00 -2.59
CA LEU A 257 -8.67 -4.45 -3.89
C LEU A 257 -9.22 -5.22 -5.08
N GLY A 258 -9.34 -6.55 -4.97
CA GLY A 258 -9.72 -7.39 -6.12
C GLY A 258 -11.06 -7.01 -6.77
N PRO A 259 -12.15 -6.75 -6.00
CA PRO A 259 -13.39 -6.24 -6.57
C PRO A 259 -13.23 -4.92 -7.32
N ASP A 260 -12.42 -4.00 -6.78
CA ASP A 260 -12.15 -2.68 -7.38
C ASP A 260 -11.38 -2.82 -8.69
N CYS A 261 -10.31 -3.62 -8.68
CA CYS A 261 -9.52 -3.91 -9.87
C CYS A 261 -10.36 -4.55 -10.96
N LEU A 262 -11.18 -5.56 -10.61
CA LEU A 262 -12.07 -6.22 -11.56
C LEU A 262 -13.06 -5.24 -12.21
N TYR A 263 -13.72 -4.41 -11.40
CA TYR A 263 -14.71 -3.46 -11.91
C TYR A 263 -14.07 -2.45 -12.86
N ALA A 264 -13.04 -1.77 -12.38
CA ALA A 264 -12.43 -0.68 -13.14
C ALA A 264 -11.72 -1.21 -14.41
N SER A 265 -11.08 -2.39 -14.35
CA SER A 265 -10.46 -3.02 -15.52
C SER A 265 -11.46 -3.58 -16.54
N THR A 266 -12.72 -3.79 -16.15
CA THR A 266 -13.80 -4.28 -17.04
C THR A 266 -14.72 -3.16 -17.53
N GLY A 267 -14.30 -1.90 -17.42
CA GLY A 267 -15.06 -0.77 -17.94
C GLY A 267 -16.13 -0.23 -16.99
N ARG A 268 -16.15 -0.65 -15.72
CA ARG A 268 -17.15 -0.23 -14.73
C ARG A 268 -16.56 0.72 -13.70
N THR A 269 -17.19 1.88 -13.54
CA THR A 269 -16.80 2.87 -12.53
C THR A 269 -17.28 2.47 -11.14
N LEU A 270 -16.42 2.63 -10.15
CA LEU A 270 -16.76 2.50 -8.74
C LEU A 270 -17.26 3.84 -8.20
N THR A 271 -18.54 3.90 -7.84
CA THR A 271 -19.23 5.12 -7.37
C THR A 271 -19.44 5.17 -5.87
N SER A 272 -19.15 4.08 -5.15
CA SER A 272 -19.36 3.94 -3.71
C SER A 272 -18.04 3.67 -3.00
N LEU A 273 -17.98 3.93 -1.69
CA LEU A 273 -16.92 3.46 -0.78
C LEU A 273 -17.14 2.01 -0.32
N GLN A 274 -18.30 1.42 -0.57
CA GLN A 274 -18.54 -0.02 -0.35
C GLN A 274 -18.01 -0.85 -1.52
N SER A 275 -17.53 -2.05 -1.23
CA SER A 275 -17.14 -3.00 -2.28
C SER A 275 -18.34 -3.29 -3.20
N PRO A 276 -18.13 -3.37 -4.52
CA PRO A 276 -19.19 -3.70 -5.45
C PRO A 276 -19.75 -5.11 -5.20
N ALA A 277 -21.03 -5.32 -5.54
CA ALA A 277 -21.64 -6.64 -5.51
C ALA A 277 -21.09 -7.50 -6.67
N LEU A 278 -20.65 -8.72 -6.36
CA LEU A 278 -20.05 -9.63 -7.33
C LEU A 278 -20.98 -10.81 -7.60
N THR A 279 -21.04 -11.24 -8.86
CA THR A 279 -21.57 -12.55 -9.23
C THR A 279 -20.62 -13.68 -8.78
N PRO A 280 -21.09 -14.93 -8.68
CA PRO A 280 -20.22 -16.06 -8.32
C PRO A 280 -19.01 -16.24 -9.25
N ASP A 281 -19.15 -15.92 -10.54
CA ASP A 281 -18.05 -16.01 -11.51
C ASP A 281 -17.02 -14.90 -11.27
N GLU A 282 -17.49 -13.68 -11.05
CA GLU A 282 -16.63 -12.55 -10.70
C GLU A 282 -15.89 -12.77 -9.38
N GLN A 283 -16.53 -13.42 -8.41
CA GLN A 283 -15.88 -13.78 -7.15
C GLN A 283 -14.65 -14.67 -7.38
N ARG A 284 -14.71 -15.59 -8.36
CA ARG A 284 -13.56 -16.42 -8.76
C ARG A 284 -12.49 -15.60 -9.48
N THR A 285 -12.89 -14.69 -10.38
CA THR A 285 -11.94 -13.80 -11.06
C THR A 285 -11.25 -12.84 -10.08
N VAL A 286 -11.93 -12.39 -9.03
CA VAL A 286 -11.35 -11.57 -7.96
C VAL A 286 -10.19 -12.30 -7.26
N GLU A 287 -10.25 -13.62 -7.12
CA GLU A 287 -9.20 -14.44 -6.51
C GLU A 287 -7.94 -14.57 -7.41
N GLU A 288 -8.06 -14.25 -8.70
CA GLU A 288 -6.92 -14.20 -9.63
C GLU A 288 -6.08 -12.94 -9.46
N TRP A 289 -6.65 -11.87 -8.88
CA TRP A 289 -5.92 -10.64 -8.60
C TRP A 289 -4.95 -10.83 -7.43
N GLN A 290 -3.71 -10.41 -7.65
CA GLN A 290 -2.63 -10.50 -6.68
C GLN A 290 -1.95 -9.14 -6.57
N LEU A 291 -1.54 -8.79 -5.35
CA LEU A 291 -0.70 -7.61 -5.15
C LEU A 291 0.68 -7.86 -5.74
N LEU A 292 1.14 -6.97 -6.61
CA LEU A 292 2.51 -6.95 -7.12
C LEU A 292 3.37 -6.06 -6.23
N LEU A 293 2.96 -4.79 -6.06
CA LEU A 293 3.69 -3.77 -5.32
C LEU A 293 2.71 -2.88 -4.56
N GLN A 294 3.01 -2.60 -3.30
CA GLN A 294 2.33 -1.60 -2.49
C GLN A 294 3.33 -0.55 -2.03
N LEU A 295 2.96 0.72 -2.23
CA LEU A 295 3.73 1.87 -1.82
C LEU A 295 2.89 2.70 -0.85
N ASP A 296 3.39 2.84 0.37
CA ASP A 296 2.78 3.70 1.38
C ASP A 296 3.17 5.17 1.16
N SER A 297 2.49 6.08 1.83
CA SER A 297 2.94 7.47 1.91
C SER A 297 4.29 7.49 2.62
N ASP A 298 5.28 8.17 2.03
CA ASP A 298 6.66 8.16 2.50
C ASP A 298 7.31 9.54 2.28
N PRO A 299 7.52 10.31 3.36
CA PRO A 299 8.10 11.65 3.26
C PRO A 299 9.53 11.65 2.73
N ARG A 300 10.27 10.53 2.86
CA ARG A 300 11.64 10.41 2.32
C ARG A 300 11.67 10.44 0.80
N LEU A 301 10.56 10.04 0.17
CA LEU A 301 10.36 10.04 -1.28
C LEU A 301 9.46 11.20 -1.74
N GLY A 302 8.99 12.05 -0.82
CA GLY A 302 8.02 13.09 -1.13
C GLY A 302 6.63 12.54 -1.50
N TRP A 303 6.33 11.30 -1.12
CA TRP A 303 5.07 10.65 -1.45
C TRP A 303 4.02 10.91 -0.39
N TYR A 304 2.88 11.44 -0.85
CA TYR A 304 1.70 11.67 -0.03
C TYR A 304 0.45 11.25 -0.80
N TRP A 305 -0.18 10.16 -0.38
CA TRP A 305 -1.34 9.57 -1.03
C TRP A 305 -2.67 9.92 -0.35
N GLY A 306 -2.65 10.77 0.68
CA GLY A 306 -3.77 11.04 1.60
C GLY A 306 -3.37 10.77 3.04
N ASP A 307 -4.29 10.84 4.01
CA ASP A 307 -3.95 10.84 5.46
C ASP A 307 -4.53 9.64 6.25
N PRO A 308 -3.81 8.50 6.35
CA PRO A 308 -2.72 8.05 5.48
C PRO A 308 -3.26 7.27 4.28
N GLY A 309 -2.65 7.46 3.12
CA GLY A 309 -2.99 6.73 1.90
C GLY A 309 -1.89 5.81 1.39
N ARG A 310 -2.28 4.90 0.49
CA ARG A 310 -1.42 3.90 -0.16
C ARG A 310 -1.81 3.73 -1.63
N VAL A 311 -0.81 3.39 -2.44
CA VAL A 311 -0.96 2.99 -3.83
C VAL A 311 -0.64 1.51 -3.95
N TYR A 312 -1.49 0.78 -4.68
CA TYR A 312 -1.37 -0.66 -4.89
C TYR A 312 -1.35 -0.96 -6.38
N PHE A 313 -0.30 -1.63 -6.84
CA PHE A 313 -0.21 -2.24 -8.15
C PHE A 313 -0.65 -3.69 -8.02
N CYS A 314 -1.78 -4.03 -8.62
CA CYS A 314 -2.35 -5.37 -8.64
C CYS A 314 -2.30 -5.93 -10.05
N ASN A 315 -1.91 -7.19 -10.20
CA ASN A 315 -1.94 -7.88 -11.48
C ASN A 315 -2.75 -9.16 -11.37
N ARG A 316 -3.25 -9.67 -12.49
CA ARG A 316 -3.87 -10.99 -12.53
C ARG A 316 -2.79 -12.06 -12.69
N GLN A 317 -3.11 -13.28 -12.25
CA GLN A 317 -2.24 -14.42 -12.49
C GLN A 317 -2.10 -14.66 -14.00
N ASN A 318 -0.88 -14.96 -14.45
CA ASN A 318 -0.55 -15.30 -15.83
C ASN A 318 -0.87 -14.19 -16.87
N THR A 319 -0.97 -12.93 -16.47
CA THR A 319 -1.04 -11.79 -17.39
C THR A 319 0.27 -11.00 -17.40
N PRO A 320 0.63 -10.34 -18.51
CA PRO A 320 1.78 -9.44 -18.57
C PRO A 320 1.72 -8.37 -17.47
N LEU A 321 2.85 -7.98 -16.90
CA LEU A 321 2.89 -6.96 -15.84
C LEU A 321 2.43 -5.59 -16.34
N GLU A 322 2.55 -5.34 -17.64
CA GLU A 322 2.05 -4.15 -18.32
C GLU A 322 0.53 -3.99 -18.17
N GLU A 323 -0.21 -5.08 -17.94
CA GLU A 323 -1.65 -5.07 -17.67
C GLU A 323 -2.03 -4.75 -16.21
N THR A 324 -1.03 -4.49 -15.36
CA THR A 324 -1.24 -4.14 -13.95
C THR A 324 -2.25 -2.99 -13.80
N TRP A 325 -3.15 -3.15 -12.83
CA TRP A 325 -4.08 -2.12 -12.40
C TRP A 325 -3.57 -1.43 -11.14
N LEU A 326 -3.67 -0.11 -11.09
CA LEU A 326 -3.34 0.67 -9.91
C LEU A 326 -4.62 1.04 -9.18
N SER A 327 -4.63 0.88 -7.86
CA SER A 327 -5.67 1.41 -6.97
C SER A 327 -5.01 2.33 -5.93
N LEU A 328 -5.62 3.47 -5.64
CA LEU A 328 -5.25 4.35 -4.54
C LEU A 328 -6.33 4.28 -3.47
N GLN A 329 -5.92 4.11 -2.20
CA GLN A 329 -6.82 4.23 -1.06
C GLN A 329 -6.24 5.21 -0.03
N ALA A 330 -7.09 6.03 0.57
CA ALA A 330 -6.74 6.97 1.62
C ALA A 330 -7.83 6.97 2.71
N ALA A 331 -7.45 7.20 3.96
CA ALA A 331 -8.40 7.19 5.08
C ALA A 331 -9.32 8.41 5.10
#